data_AF-A0A1F7Q1E1-F1
#
_entry.id   AF-A0A1F7Q1E1-F1
#
_cell.length_a   1.000
_cell.length_b   1.000
_cell.length_c   1.000
_cell.angle_alpha   90.00
_cell.angle_beta   90.00
_cell.angle_gamma   90.00
#
_symmetry.space_group_name_H-M   'P 1'
#
loop_
_entity.id
_entity.type
_entity.pdbx_description
1 polymer ?
#
loop_
_entity_poly.entity_id
_entity_poly.type
_entity_poly.pdbx_seq_one_letter_code
_entity_poly.pdbx_strand_id
1 'polypeptide(L)'
;MNRWVPQQNSGFTIVELLIVIVVIGILAAITLVAFNSVQSRAIRTTIKNDLMQAAKHMEIAKTIDGHYPTALPVTVKPSPKVTLSLIESSLPYYDRVSAVQNGVLVAQICQDLINEGFGQGVNLGGGTDAYITGCGNWNHGSMQVTGWESKVFTTPVTEATFSDYIVSVPAGDAWHPNQQSTVRGFYQELINRLNAQGGSFPIMTFWDSWATPGNGVAKEELPSATPIESGAYYCLRAVHSVSASSPWMIRPGGSARKGNC
;
A
#
# COMPACT_ATOMS: atom_id res chain seq x y z
N MET A 1 20.27 -31.13 75.06
CA MET A 1 19.24 -32.04 74.49
C MET A 1 18.87 -31.52 73.11
N ASN A 2 19.48 -32.06 72.05
CA ASN A 2 19.12 -31.67 70.67
C ASN A 2 18.07 -32.65 70.15
N ARG A 3 16.84 -32.16 69.99
CA ARG A 3 15.70 -32.94 69.55
C ARG A 3 15.62 -32.86 68.03
N TRP A 4 16.01 -33.93 67.34
CA TRP A 4 15.91 -34.04 65.89
C TRP A 4 14.44 -34.25 65.50
N VAL A 5 13.86 -33.31 64.76
CA VAL A 5 12.53 -33.45 64.18
C VAL A 5 12.68 -34.24 62.87
N PRO A 6 12.04 -35.42 62.72
CA PRO A 6 12.07 -36.13 61.44
C PRO A 6 11.23 -35.36 60.42
N GLN A 7 11.83 -34.95 59.31
CA GLN A 7 11.10 -34.40 58.17
C GLN A 7 10.21 -35.51 57.59
N GLN A 8 8.89 -35.29 57.59
CA GLN A 8 7.96 -36.17 56.90
C GLN A 8 8.14 -35.99 55.40
N ASN A 9 8.74 -36.98 54.73
CA ASN A 9 8.73 -37.06 53.28
C ASN A 9 7.30 -37.40 52.84
N SER A 10 6.50 -36.39 52.52
CA SER A 10 5.21 -36.56 51.83
C SER A 10 5.49 -37.06 50.40
N GLY A 11 5.16 -38.33 50.14
CA GLY A 11 5.26 -38.90 48.79
C GLY A 11 4.23 -38.28 47.85
N PHE A 12 4.65 -37.98 46.62
CA PHE A 12 3.78 -37.49 45.54
C PHE A 12 2.83 -38.62 45.11
N THR A 13 1.53 -38.36 45.03
CA THR A 13 0.57 -39.35 44.56
C THR A 13 0.60 -39.46 43.03
N ILE A 14 0.27 -40.65 42.51
CA ILE A 14 0.13 -40.87 41.05
C ILE A 14 -0.94 -39.93 40.46
N VAL A 15 -1.99 -39.63 41.23
CA VAL A 15 -3.08 -38.73 40.82
C VAL A 15 -2.59 -37.30 40.66
N GLU A 16 -1.76 -36.79 41.58
CA GLU A 16 -1.16 -35.46 41.46
C GLU A 16 -0.29 -35.36 40.21
N LEU A 17 0.53 -36.38 39.92
CA LEU A 17 1.34 -36.41 38.71
C LEU A 17 0.49 -36.45 37.43
N LEU A 18 -0.61 -37.22 37.45
CA LEU A 18 -1.53 -37.35 36.32
C LEU A 18 -2.21 -36.02 35.99
N ILE A 19 -2.67 -35.28 36.99
CA ILE A 19 -3.31 -33.97 36.76
C ILE A 19 -2.29 -32.99 36.15
N VAL A 20 -1.04 -32.99 36.61
CA VAL A 20 0.01 -32.11 36.07
C VAL A 20 0.26 -32.36 34.59
N ILE A 21 0.38 -33.62 34.16
CA ILE A 21 0.61 -33.92 32.73
C ILE A 21 -0.59 -33.54 31.85
N VAL A 22 -1.82 -33.72 32.35
CA VAL A 22 -3.04 -33.32 31.63
C VAL A 22 -3.09 -31.79 31.48
N VAL A 23 -2.80 -31.06 32.55
CA VAL A 23 -2.76 -29.58 32.53
C VAL A 23 -1.69 -29.07 31.55
N ILE A 24 -0.48 -29.64 31.58
CA ILE A 24 0.59 -29.28 30.63
C ILE A 24 0.16 -29.59 29.19
N GLY A 25 -0.50 -30.73 28.96
CA GLY A 25 -1.01 -31.10 27.64
C GLY A 25 -2.03 -30.09 27.08
N ILE A 26 -2.99 -29.66 27.90
CA ILE A 26 -3.99 -28.66 27.51
C ILE A 26 -3.31 -27.31 27.21
N LEU A 27 -2.41 -26.86 28.07
CA LEU A 27 -1.68 -25.59 27.88
C LEU A 27 -0.79 -25.63 26.61
N ALA A 28 -0.12 -26.75 26.34
CA ALA A 28 0.69 -26.92 25.14
C ALA A 28 -0.16 -26.87 23.86
N ALA A 29 -1.34 -27.49 23.85
CA ALA A 29 -2.23 -27.47 22.69
C ALA A 29 -2.73 -26.04 22.36
N ILE A 30 -3.14 -25.27 23.38
CA ILE A 30 -3.61 -23.88 23.21
C ILE A 30 -2.47 -22.98 22.69
N THR A 31 -1.27 -23.13 23.25
CA THR A 31 -0.11 -22.31 22.86
C THR A 31 0.31 -22.54 21.41
N LEU A 32 0.25 -23.78 20.90
CA LEU A 32 0.58 -24.08 19.51
C LEU A 32 -0.32 -23.36 18.49
N VAL A 33 -1.64 -23.34 18.73
CA VAL A 33 -2.59 -22.65 17.83
C VAL A 33 -2.35 -21.14 17.84
N ALA A 34 -2.13 -20.57 19.02
CA ALA A 34 -1.84 -19.14 19.16
C ALA A 34 -0.50 -18.75 18.50
N PHE A 35 0.52 -19.61 18.60
CA PHE A 35 1.86 -19.36 18.08
C PHE A 35 1.87 -19.12 16.56
N ASN A 36 1.09 -19.90 15.79
CA ASN A 36 0.99 -19.75 14.34
C ASN A 36 0.46 -18.36 13.91
N SER A 37 -0.51 -17.82 14.65
CA SER A 37 -1.08 -16.48 14.41
C SER A 37 -0.06 -15.38 14.72
N VAL A 38 0.63 -15.50 15.85
CA VAL A 38 1.68 -14.56 16.27
C VAL A 38 2.84 -14.54 15.27
N GLN A 39 3.32 -15.72 14.86
CA GLN A 39 4.38 -15.84 13.86
C GLN A 39 3.99 -15.21 12.53
N SER A 40 2.75 -15.45 12.07
CA SER A 40 2.24 -14.85 10.83
C SER A 40 2.18 -13.32 10.91
N ARG A 41 1.80 -12.75 12.06
CA ARG A 41 1.80 -11.29 12.28
C ARG A 41 3.21 -10.74 12.28
N ALA A 42 4.14 -11.40 12.96
CA ALA A 42 5.55 -11.01 12.99
C ALA A 42 6.16 -10.98 11.58
N ILE A 43 5.93 -12.02 10.76
CA ILE A 43 6.38 -12.08 9.37
C ILE A 43 5.85 -10.89 8.57
N ARG A 44 4.56 -10.56 8.68
CA ARG A 44 3.96 -9.42 7.97
C ARG A 44 4.61 -8.10 8.39
N THR A 45 4.84 -7.91 9.69
CA THR A 45 5.51 -6.71 10.21
C THR A 45 6.94 -6.61 9.69
N THR A 46 7.70 -7.71 9.70
CA THR A 46 9.07 -7.76 9.15
C THR A 46 9.09 -7.36 7.67
N ILE A 47 8.24 -7.96 6.84
CA ILE A 47 8.15 -7.65 5.41
C ILE A 47 7.81 -6.17 5.18
N LYS A 48 6.83 -5.64 5.92
CA LYS A 48 6.43 -4.22 5.81
C LYS A 48 7.58 -3.29 6.17
N ASN A 49 8.29 -3.58 7.26
CA ASN A 49 9.42 -2.77 7.71
C ASN A 49 10.56 -2.79 6.69
N ASP A 50 10.92 -3.96 6.16
CA ASP A 50 11.95 -4.10 5.14
C ASP A 50 11.60 -3.32 3.86
N LEU A 51 10.35 -3.42 3.40
CA LEU A 51 9.86 -2.66 2.24
C LEU A 51 9.91 -1.15 2.49
N MET A 52 9.43 -0.68 3.65
CA MET A 52 9.45 0.74 4.01
C MET A 52 10.88 1.28 4.12
N GLN A 53 11.79 0.51 4.70
CA GLN A 53 13.20 0.88 4.79
C GLN A 53 13.81 0.96 3.39
N ALA A 54 13.59 -0.05 2.55
CA ALA A 54 14.08 -0.05 1.18
C ALA A 54 13.53 1.14 0.38
N ALA A 55 12.23 1.44 0.46
CA ALA A 55 11.62 2.59 -0.18
C ALA A 55 12.26 3.91 0.27
N LYS A 56 12.53 4.08 1.58
CA LYS A 56 13.23 5.26 2.09
C LYS A 56 14.62 5.41 1.48
N HIS A 57 15.37 4.31 1.30
CA HIS A 57 16.66 4.35 0.63
C HIS A 57 16.55 4.72 -0.85
N MET A 58 15.49 4.29 -1.55
CA MET A 58 15.21 4.71 -2.93
C MET A 58 14.95 6.21 -3.02
N GLU A 59 14.15 6.78 -2.11
CA GLU A 59 13.86 8.23 -2.08
C GLU A 59 15.12 9.07 -1.78
N ILE A 60 15.97 8.59 -0.87
CA ILE A 60 17.25 9.25 -0.57
C ILE A 60 18.14 9.26 -1.81
N ALA A 61 18.25 8.12 -2.52
CA ALA A 61 19.06 8.04 -3.72
C ALA A 61 18.53 8.95 -4.84
N LYS A 62 17.21 9.01 -5.03
CA LYS A 62 16.59 9.97 -5.96
C LYS A 62 16.90 11.42 -5.62
N THR A 63 16.97 11.78 -4.34
CA THR A 63 17.33 13.14 -3.92
C THR A 63 18.76 13.51 -4.34
N ILE A 64 19.64 12.52 -4.50
CA ILE A 64 21.05 12.72 -4.91
C ILE A 64 21.17 12.77 -6.44
N ASP A 65 20.58 11.79 -7.12
CA ASP A 65 20.80 11.56 -8.56
C ASP A 65 19.71 12.17 -9.46
N GLY A 66 18.62 12.68 -8.86
CA GLY A 66 17.43 13.20 -9.57
C GLY A 66 16.47 12.11 -10.06
N HIS A 67 16.90 10.85 -10.07
CA HIS A 67 16.12 9.69 -10.54
C HIS A 67 16.24 8.54 -9.54
N TYR A 68 15.25 7.64 -9.50
CA TYR A 68 15.35 6.43 -8.70
C TYR A 68 16.44 5.50 -9.25
N PRO A 69 17.18 4.81 -8.37
CA PRO A 69 18.12 3.77 -8.79
C PRO A 69 17.45 2.65 -9.59
N THR A 70 18.17 2.11 -10.56
CA THR A 70 17.76 0.95 -11.38
C THR A 70 18.09 -0.39 -10.71
N ALA A 71 18.76 -0.33 -9.56
CA ALA A 71 19.04 -1.46 -8.70
C ALA A 71 18.81 -1.08 -7.23
N LEU A 72 18.51 -2.07 -6.39
CA LEU A 72 18.43 -1.84 -4.94
C LEU A 72 19.77 -1.29 -4.41
N PRO A 73 19.76 -0.17 -3.66
CA PRO A 73 20.96 0.33 -3.01
C PRO A 73 21.59 -0.74 -2.12
N VAL A 74 22.92 -0.88 -2.18
CA VAL A 74 23.68 -1.88 -1.39
C VAL A 74 23.55 -1.70 0.14
N THR A 75 23.06 -0.54 0.57
CA THR A 75 22.76 -0.21 1.96
C THR A 75 21.48 -0.88 2.46
N VAL A 76 20.60 -1.29 1.56
CA VAL A 76 19.37 -2.03 1.90
C VAL A 76 19.73 -3.46 2.26
N LYS A 77 19.52 -3.82 3.53
CA LYS A 77 19.75 -5.17 4.05
C LYS A 77 18.41 -5.77 4.51
N PRO A 78 17.81 -6.70 3.74
CA PRO A 78 16.57 -7.34 4.16
C PRO A 78 16.78 -8.19 5.41
N SER A 79 15.71 -8.33 6.18
CA SER A 79 15.66 -9.23 7.33
C SER A 79 15.82 -10.70 6.89
N PRO A 80 16.25 -11.61 7.78
CA PRO A 80 16.36 -13.02 7.46
C PRO A 80 15.07 -13.57 6.86
N LYS A 81 15.20 -14.42 5.84
CA LYS A 81 14.08 -15.06 5.11
C LYS A 81 13.23 -14.10 4.27
N VAL A 82 13.53 -12.81 4.21
CA VAL A 82 12.93 -11.85 3.27
C VAL A 82 13.83 -11.69 2.05
N THR A 83 13.27 -11.84 0.86
CA THR A 83 13.92 -11.49 -0.40
C THR A 83 13.28 -10.21 -0.93
N LEU A 84 14.09 -9.17 -1.12
CA LEU A 84 13.68 -7.92 -1.76
C LEU A 84 14.13 -7.92 -3.23
N SER A 85 13.28 -7.41 -4.11
CA SER A 85 13.59 -7.24 -5.53
C SER A 85 13.05 -5.90 -6.01
N LEU A 86 13.85 -5.19 -6.78
CA LEU A 86 13.39 -4.02 -7.54
C LEU A 86 12.85 -4.52 -8.88
N ILE A 87 11.63 -4.10 -9.20
CA ILE A 87 11.00 -4.33 -10.49
C ILE A 87 10.90 -2.97 -11.16
N GLU A 88 11.57 -2.84 -12.31
CA GLU A 88 11.44 -1.64 -13.14
C GLU A 88 10.00 -1.48 -13.58
N SER A 89 9.51 -0.25 -13.52
CA SER A 89 8.15 0.07 -13.89
C SER A 89 7.97 -0.08 -15.41
N SER A 90 6.97 -0.86 -15.83
CA SER A 90 6.51 -0.90 -17.22
C SER A 90 5.47 0.20 -17.53
N LEU A 91 5.25 1.15 -16.62
CA LEU A 91 4.28 2.21 -16.84
C LEU A 91 4.66 3.05 -18.07
N PRO A 92 3.68 3.42 -18.91
CA PRO A 92 3.92 4.29 -20.06
C PRO A 92 4.25 5.71 -19.61
N TYR A 93 5.21 6.35 -20.28
CA TYR A 93 5.49 7.78 -20.19
C TYR A 93 4.92 8.49 -21.42
N TYR A 94 4.36 9.68 -21.21
CA TYR A 94 3.81 10.52 -22.26
C TYR A 94 4.55 11.86 -22.30
N ASP A 95 5.28 12.13 -23.38
CA ASP A 95 5.89 13.45 -23.61
C ASP A 95 4.85 14.42 -24.21
N ARG A 96 4.97 15.71 -23.88
CA ARG A 96 4.17 16.82 -24.44
C ARG A 96 2.65 16.60 -24.37
N VAL A 97 2.17 16.20 -23.19
CA VAL A 97 0.73 16.03 -22.91
C VAL A 97 -0.02 17.37 -23.01
N SER A 98 -1.07 17.44 -23.82
CA SER A 98 -1.98 18.61 -23.90
C SER A 98 -2.75 18.81 -22.59
N ALA A 99 -3.41 19.96 -22.42
CA ALA A 99 -4.23 20.20 -21.22
C ALA A 99 -5.39 19.18 -21.07
N VAL A 100 -6.02 18.78 -22.18
CA VAL A 100 -7.10 17.79 -22.18
C VAL A 100 -6.54 16.38 -21.96
N GLN A 101 -5.44 16.04 -22.65
CA GLN A 101 -4.76 14.76 -22.47
C GLN A 101 -4.25 14.58 -21.03
N ASN A 102 -3.80 15.65 -20.36
CA ASN A 102 -3.38 15.61 -18.97
C ASN A 102 -4.58 15.30 -18.03
N GLY A 103 -5.76 15.85 -18.34
CA GLY A 103 -7.03 15.47 -17.69
C GLY A 103 -7.40 14.01 -17.93
N VAL A 104 -7.22 13.50 -19.15
CA VAL A 104 -7.41 12.08 -19.49
C VAL A 104 -6.43 11.18 -18.73
N LEU A 105 -5.16 11.57 -18.66
CA LEU A 105 -4.11 10.82 -17.99
C LEU A 105 -4.40 10.65 -16.49
N VAL A 106 -4.71 11.73 -15.77
CA VAL A 106 -4.99 11.64 -14.32
C VAL A 106 -6.21 10.76 -14.04
N ALA A 107 -7.25 10.82 -14.89
CA ALA A 107 -8.43 10.00 -14.73
C ALA A 107 -8.16 8.52 -15.05
N GLN A 108 -7.36 8.22 -16.08
CA GLN A 108 -6.92 6.86 -16.39
C GLN A 108 -6.11 6.27 -15.24
N ILE A 109 -5.13 7.02 -14.72
CA ILE A 109 -4.32 6.61 -13.56
C ILE A 109 -5.21 6.31 -12.35
N CYS A 110 -6.18 7.19 -12.07
CA CYS A 110 -7.13 7.01 -10.98
C CYS A 110 -7.88 5.66 -11.10
N GLN A 111 -8.32 5.31 -12.31
CA GLN A 111 -8.98 4.03 -12.56
C GLN A 111 -8.02 2.84 -12.46
N ASP A 112 -6.78 2.96 -12.97
CA ASP A 112 -5.76 1.92 -12.88
C ASP A 112 -5.43 1.60 -11.42
N LEU A 113 -5.32 2.64 -10.57
CA LEU A 113 -5.10 2.47 -9.14
C LEU A 113 -6.23 1.68 -8.46
N ILE A 114 -7.48 1.92 -8.84
CA ILE A 114 -8.64 1.16 -8.33
C ILE A 114 -8.54 -0.30 -8.78
N ASN A 115 -8.26 -0.53 -10.06
CA ASN A 115 -8.13 -1.88 -10.62
C ASN A 115 -6.98 -2.67 -9.96
N GLU A 116 -5.93 -1.98 -9.55
CA GLU A 116 -4.82 -2.52 -8.75
C GLU A 116 -5.10 -2.60 -7.23
N GLY A 117 -6.33 -2.31 -6.81
CA GLY A 117 -6.78 -2.41 -5.42
C GLY A 117 -6.18 -1.38 -4.47
N PHE A 118 -5.66 -0.23 -4.95
CA PHE A 118 -5.17 0.83 -4.05
C PHE A 118 -6.27 1.50 -3.24
N GLY A 119 -7.50 1.43 -3.72
CA GLY A 119 -8.68 1.85 -2.98
C GLY A 119 -9.11 0.88 -1.89
N GLN A 120 -8.45 -0.27 -1.71
CA GLN A 120 -8.89 -1.34 -0.81
C GLN A 120 -8.00 -1.47 0.42
N GLY A 121 -8.63 -1.69 1.58
CA GLY A 121 -7.92 -1.95 2.84
C GLY A 121 -8.61 -3.00 3.69
N VAL A 122 -7.91 -3.51 4.71
CA VAL A 122 -8.41 -4.60 5.57
C VAL A 122 -9.13 -4.02 6.79
N ASN A 123 -10.30 -4.54 7.14
CA ASN A 123 -11.01 -4.16 8.37
C ASN A 123 -10.60 -4.99 9.59
N LEU A 124 -11.12 -4.63 10.77
CA LEU A 124 -10.85 -5.37 12.01
C LEU A 124 -11.18 -6.87 11.91
N GLY A 125 -12.23 -7.22 11.15
CA GLY A 125 -12.66 -8.60 10.93
C GLY A 125 -11.76 -9.41 10.00
N GLY A 126 -10.75 -8.78 9.38
CA GLY A 126 -9.88 -9.41 8.39
C GLY A 126 -10.48 -9.46 6.98
N GLY A 127 -11.67 -8.88 6.77
CA GLY A 127 -12.27 -8.66 5.46
C GLY A 127 -11.60 -7.49 4.71
N THR A 128 -11.89 -7.37 3.42
CA THR A 128 -11.39 -6.28 2.56
C THR A 128 -12.53 -5.34 2.24
N ASP A 129 -12.35 -4.06 2.54
CA ASP A 129 -13.28 -2.99 2.18
C ASP A 129 -12.69 -2.12 1.08
N ALA A 130 -13.55 -1.71 0.15
CA ALA A 130 -13.19 -0.77 -0.91
C ALA A 130 -13.57 0.66 -0.48
N TYR A 131 -12.59 1.42 -0.02
CA TYR A 131 -12.74 2.82 0.37
C TYR A 131 -12.82 3.76 -0.82
N ILE A 132 -12.24 3.36 -1.96
CA ILE A 132 -12.33 4.06 -3.25
C ILE A 132 -12.78 3.05 -4.30
N THR A 133 -13.84 3.39 -5.02
CA THR A 133 -14.58 2.45 -5.87
C THR A 133 -14.72 2.94 -7.31
N GLY A 134 -14.51 4.22 -7.58
CA GLY A 134 -14.59 4.75 -8.94
C GLY A 134 -13.88 6.07 -9.11
N CYS A 135 -13.48 6.35 -10.34
CA CYS A 135 -13.07 7.69 -10.76
C CYS A 135 -13.90 8.06 -11.98
N GLY A 136 -14.36 9.30 -12.00
CA GLY A 136 -15.08 9.85 -13.14
C GLY A 136 -14.85 11.35 -13.19
N ASN A 137 -15.41 11.97 -14.20
CA ASN A 137 -15.38 13.41 -14.34
C ASN A 137 -16.79 13.92 -14.66
N TRP A 138 -17.09 15.09 -14.09
CA TRP A 138 -18.36 15.78 -14.34
C TRP A 138 -18.06 16.93 -15.26
N ASN A 139 -18.43 16.72 -16.51
CA ASN A 139 -18.09 17.58 -17.62
C ASN A 139 -16.57 17.85 -17.71
N HIS A 140 -16.19 18.93 -18.38
CA HIS A 140 -14.80 19.38 -18.51
C HIS A 140 -14.25 20.16 -17.30
N GLY A 141 -15.06 20.42 -16.27
CA GLY A 141 -14.71 21.33 -15.16
C GLY A 141 -14.35 20.64 -13.83
N SER A 142 -14.53 19.32 -13.72
CA SER A 142 -14.22 18.64 -12.45
C SER A 142 -14.03 17.13 -12.61
N MET A 143 -13.22 16.56 -11.72
CA MET A 143 -13.16 15.11 -11.49
C MET A 143 -13.82 14.73 -10.17
N GLN A 144 -14.47 13.58 -10.13
CA GLN A 144 -14.98 12.96 -8.91
C GLN A 144 -14.27 11.64 -8.66
N VAL A 145 -13.70 11.50 -7.47
CA VAL A 145 -13.29 10.21 -6.93
C VAL A 145 -14.44 9.71 -6.05
N THR A 146 -14.99 8.56 -6.41
CA THR A 146 -16.12 7.93 -5.74
C THR A 146 -15.61 6.88 -4.77
N GLY A 147 -16.20 6.84 -3.59
CA GLY A 147 -15.82 5.92 -2.53
C GLY A 147 -16.63 6.18 -1.27
N TRP A 148 -16.08 5.77 -0.14
CA TRP A 148 -16.66 5.98 1.18
C TRP A 148 -16.99 7.45 1.42
N GLU A 149 -16.03 8.33 1.13
CA GLU A 149 -16.26 9.76 1.02
C GLU A 149 -15.98 10.16 -0.42
N SER A 150 -17.04 10.44 -1.18
CA SER A 150 -16.90 10.92 -2.55
C SER A 150 -16.40 12.36 -2.55
N LYS A 151 -15.34 12.62 -3.31
CA LYS A 151 -14.72 13.94 -3.39
C LYS A 151 -14.69 14.45 -4.82
N VAL A 152 -15.21 15.66 -5.01
CA VAL A 152 -15.15 16.40 -6.28
C VAL A 152 -14.01 17.41 -6.23
N PHE A 153 -13.20 17.43 -7.27
CA PHE A 153 -12.10 18.36 -7.49
C PHE A 153 -12.41 19.20 -8.72
N THR A 154 -12.65 20.49 -8.50
CA THR A 154 -12.95 21.46 -9.57
C THR A 154 -11.66 22.05 -10.14
N THR A 155 -11.59 22.21 -11.46
CA THR A 155 -10.43 22.81 -12.13
C THR A 155 -10.26 24.29 -11.74
N PRO A 156 -9.02 24.80 -11.58
CA PRO A 156 -7.76 24.08 -11.73
C PRO A 156 -7.47 23.16 -10.53
N VAL A 157 -7.19 21.88 -10.79
CA VAL A 157 -6.77 20.94 -9.74
C VAL A 157 -5.26 21.02 -9.61
N THR A 158 -4.79 21.58 -8.49
CA THR A 158 -3.35 21.71 -8.21
C THR A 158 -2.85 20.50 -7.40
N GLU A 159 -1.53 20.30 -7.35
CA GLU A 159 -0.94 19.29 -6.45
C GLU A 159 -1.29 19.56 -4.98
N ALA A 160 -1.33 20.84 -4.59
CA ALA A 160 -1.76 21.26 -3.26
C ALA A 160 -3.22 20.87 -2.99
N THR A 161 -4.11 20.95 -3.98
CA THR A 161 -5.51 20.53 -3.82
C THR A 161 -5.64 19.07 -3.41
N PHE A 162 -4.82 18.17 -3.98
CA PHE A 162 -4.78 16.78 -3.54
C PHE A 162 -4.05 16.61 -2.20
N SER A 163 -2.93 17.30 -2.01
CA SER A 163 -2.13 17.21 -0.78
C SER A 163 -2.90 17.69 0.46
N ASP A 164 -3.65 18.79 0.35
CA ASP A 164 -4.53 19.31 1.38
C ASP A 164 -5.64 18.31 1.69
N TYR A 165 -6.22 17.68 0.65
CA TYR A 165 -7.22 16.65 0.85
C TYR A 165 -6.64 15.44 1.60
N ILE A 166 -5.44 14.97 1.24
CA ILE A 166 -4.72 13.89 1.93
C ILE A 166 -4.56 14.18 3.43
N VAL A 167 -4.24 15.43 3.80
CA VAL A 167 -4.09 15.81 5.22
C VAL A 167 -5.45 15.90 5.91
N SER A 168 -6.50 16.27 5.19
CA SER A 168 -7.86 16.42 5.72
C SER A 168 -8.62 15.10 5.94
N VAL A 169 -8.14 13.97 5.39
CA VAL A 169 -8.84 12.68 5.49
C VAL A 169 -9.05 12.30 6.96
N PRO A 170 -10.30 12.09 7.40
CA PRO A 170 -10.58 11.74 8.80
C PRO A 170 -10.00 10.38 9.17
N ALA A 171 -9.79 10.16 10.47
CA ALA A 171 -9.43 8.84 10.97
C ALA A 171 -10.58 7.85 10.76
N GLY A 172 -10.23 6.61 10.44
CA GLY A 172 -11.22 5.53 10.36
C GLY A 172 -11.85 5.24 11.73
N ASP A 173 -13.04 4.66 11.70
CA ASP A 173 -13.68 4.18 12.92
C ASP A 173 -13.00 2.90 13.45
N ALA A 174 -13.48 2.42 14.61
CA ALA A 174 -12.93 1.22 15.24
C ALA A 174 -12.92 0.02 14.28
N TRP A 175 -13.97 -0.19 13.49
CA TRP A 175 -14.12 -1.31 12.55
C TRP A 175 -13.27 -1.14 11.29
N HIS A 176 -13.00 0.09 10.87
CA HIS A 176 -12.24 0.44 9.65
C HIS A 176 -10.90 1.13 9.96
N PRO A 177 -9.99 0.52 10.73
CA PRO A 177 -8.78 1.18 11.23
C PRO A 177 -7.78 1.56 10.14
N ASN A 178 -7.90 0.97 8.94
CA ASN A 178 -7.02 1.22 7.80
C ASN A 178 -7.63 2.17 6.75
N GLN A 179 -8.82 2.72 7.01
CA GLN A 179 -9.52 3.60 6.06
C GLN A 179 -8.67 4.83 5.71
N GLN A 180 -8.25 5.59 6.73
CA GLN A 180 -7.44 6.79 6.54
C GLN A 180 -6.13 6.51 5.78
N SER A 181 -5.39 5.46 6.16
CA SER A 181 -4.11 5.13 5.52
C SER A 181 -4.29 4.67 4.07
N THR A 182 -5.38 3.97 3.77
CA THR A 182 -5.70 3.53 2.40
C THR A 182 -6.04 4.72 1.51
N VAL A 183 -6.94 5.60 1.97
CA VAL A 183 -7.37 6.78 1.19
C VAL A 183 -6.18 7.72 0.97
N ARG A 184 -5.40 8.04 2.01
CA ARG A 184 -4.21 8.89 1.89
C ARG A 184 -3.19 8.31 0.91
N GLY A 185 -2.94 7.00 0.99
CA GLY A 185 -2.05 6.29 0.09
C GLY A 185 -2.50 6.35 -1.37
N PHE A 186 -3.81 6.24 -1.63
CA PHE A 186 -4.35 6.31 -2.99
C PHE A 186 -4.08 7.66 -3.66
N TYR A 187 -4.41 8.78 -3.00
CA TYR A 187 -4.19 10.11 -3.58
C TYR A 187 -2.72 10.45 -3.71
N GLN A 188 -1.88 10.02 -2.75
CA GLN A 188 -0.43 10.19 -2.87
C GLN A 188 0.11 9.44 -4.09
N GLU A 189 -0.31 8.20 -4.29
CA GLU A 189 0.08 7.39 -5.42
C GLU A 189 -0.45 7.96 -6.75
N LEU A 190 -1.65 8.55 -6.77
CA LEU A 190 -2.20 9.25 -7.92
C LEU A 190 -1.29 10.40 -8.37
N ILE A 191 -0.85 11.25 -7.42
CA ILE A 191 0.12 12.33 -7.68
C ILE A 191 1.42 11.75 -8.22
N ASN A 192 1.96 10.73 -7.55
CA ASN A 192 3.26 10.14 -7.89
C ASN A 192 3.26 9.54 -9.30
N ARG A 193 2.19 8.84 -9.67
CA ARG A 193 2.05 8.26 -11.02
C ARG A 193 1.84 9.32 -12.08
N LEU A 194 1.04 10.34 -11.80
CA LEU A 194 0.84 11.41 -12.77
C LEU A 194 2.17 12.06 -13.14
N ASN A 195 2.97 12.42 -12.14
CA ASN A 195 4.31 12.99 -12.34
C ASN A 195 5.25 12.01 -13.05
N ALA A 196 5.18 10.72 -12.74
CA ALA A 196 6.02 9.70 -13.34
C ALA A 196 5.68 9.37 -14.80
N GLN A 197 4.43 9.61 -15.23
CA GLN A 197 3.95 9.30 -16.58
C GLN A 197 3.92 10.53 -17.50
N GLY A 198 4.55 11.65 -17.09
CA GLY A 198 4.66 12.88 -17.88
C GLY A 198 3.52 13.87 -17.70
N GLY A 199 2.56 13.56 -16.82
CA GLY A 199 1.53 14.51 -16.42
C GLY A 199 2.07 15.65 -15.58
N SER A 200 1.29 16.71 -15.45
CA SER A 200 1.71 17.91 -14.73
C SER A 200 0.55 18.55 -13.97
N PHE A 201 0.87 19.29 -12.92
CA PHE A 201 -0.09 20.15 -12.23
C PHE A 201 0.12 21.62 -12.67
N PRO A 202 -0.94 22.44 -12.75
CA PRO A 202 -2.34 22.10 -12.47
C PRO A 202 -3.07 21.38 -13.62
N ILE A 203 -4.07 20.55 -13.28
CA ILE A 203 -5.04 20.03 -14.24
C ILE A 203 -6.06 21.13 -14.53
N MET A 204 -6.00 21.66 -15.75
CA MET A 204 -6.79 22.83 -16.16
C MET A 204 -8.16 22.46 -16.71
N THR A 205 -8.32 21.26 -17.25
CA THR A 205 -9.57 20.82 -17.89
C THR A 205 -9.66 19.29 -17.91
N PHE A 206 -10.89 18.80 -17.99
CA PHE A 206 -11.23 17.40 -18.29
C PHE A 206 -11.97 17.35 -19.63
N TRP A 207 -12.60 16.22 -19.97
CA TRP A 207 -13.35 16.06 -21.20
C TRP A 207 -14.81 15.74 -20.92
N ASP A 208 -15.73 16.17 -21.78
CA ASP A 208 -17.11 15.70 -21.72
C ASP A 208 -17.21 14.38 -22.51
N SER A 209 -17.72 13.31 -21.88
CA SER A 209 -17.82 11.99 -22.53
C SER A 209 -18.71 11.96 -23.78
N TRP A 210 -19.58 12.96 -23.93
CA TRP A 210 -20.51 13.14 -25.04
C TRP A 210 -20.11 14.27 -26.00
N ALA A 211 -19.06 15.05 -25.70
CA ALA A 211 -18.70 16.19 -26.54
C ALA A 211 -17.96 15.77 -27.81
N THR A 212 -18.20 16.56 -28.83
CA THR A 212 -17.48 16.60 -30.11
C THR A 212 -16.68 17.92 -30.16
N PRO A 213 -15.71 18.06 -31.10
CA PRO A 213 -14.89 19.26 -31.20
C PRO A 213 -15.65 20.59 -31.38
N GLY A 214 -16.95 20.57 -31.70
CA GLY A 214 -17.76 21.77 -31.95
C GLY A 214 -18.73 22.17 -30.83
N ASN A 215 -18.88 21.38 -29.75
CA ASN A 215 -19.92 21.61 -28.74
C ASN A 215 -19.47 21.42 -27.27
N GLY A 216 -18.18 21.18 -27.03
CA GLY A 216 -17.62 21.01 -25.69
C GLY A 216 -16.15 20.63 -25.76
N VAL A 217 -15.59 20.13 -24.66
CA VAL A 217 -14.21 19.62 -24.64
C VAL A 217 -14.26 18.13 -24.97
N ALA A 218 -13.95 17.76 -26.20
CA ALA A 218 -13.90 16.37 -26.63
C ALA A 218 -12.74 15.64 -25.95
N LYS A 219 -12.90 14.33 -25.71
CA LYS A 219 -11.81 13.49 -25.22
C LYS A 219 -10.69 13.44 -26.26
N GLU A 220 -9.46 13.72 -25.82
CA GLU A 220 -8.25 13.50 -26.62
C GLU A 220 -7.62 12.17 -26.24
N GLU A 221 -7.21 11.38 -27.24
CA GLU A 221 -6.42 10.19 -26.99
C GLU A 221 -5.02 10.56 -26.52
N LEU A 222 -4.46 9.77 -25.61
CA LEU A 222 -3.09 9.95 -25.14
C LEU A 222 -2.12 9.73 -26.31
N PRO A 223 -0.99 10.46 -26.36
CA PRO A 223 0.01 10.26 -27.41
C PRO A 223 0.63 8.87 -27.29
N SER A 224 1.39 8.45 -28.32
CA SER A 224 2.13 7.19 -28.25
C SER A 224 3.05 7.18 -27.03
N ALA A 225 2.81 6.22 -26.14
CA ALA A 225 3.64 6.04 -24.96
C ALA A 225 5.08 5.71 -25.35
N THR A 226 6.04 6.41 -24.76
CA THR A 226 7.40 5.91 -24.67
C THR A 226 7.53 5.07 -23.39
N PRO A 227 8.35 4.01 -23.37
CA PRO A 227 8.75 3.39 -22.12
C PRO A 227 9.30 4.48 -21.18
N ILE A 228 8.93 4.44 -19.91
CA ILE A 228 9.48 5.33 -18.89
C ILE A 228 11.01 5.35 -18.97
N GLU A 229 11.61 6.53 -18.86
CA GLU A 229 13.06 6.65 -18.64
C GLU A 229 13.44 5.86 -17.38
N SER A 230 14.46 5.00 -17.50
CA SER A 230 14.90 4.15 -16.39
C SER A 230 15.14 5.00 -15.13
N GLY A 231 14.46 4.66 -14.03
CA GLY A 231 14.53 5.41 -12.78
C GLY A 231 13.46 6.49 -12.56
N ALA A 232 12.49 6.71 -13.46
CA ALA A 232 11.39 7.64 -13.15
C ALA A 232 10.40 7.09 -12.11
N TYR A 233 10.26 5.75 -12.05
CA TYR A 233 9.32 5.06 -11.17
C TYR A 233 9.81 3.66 -10.82
N TYR A 234 9.37 3.11 -9.68
CA TYR A 234 9.75 1.78 -9.26
C TYR A 234 8.62 1.01 -8.56
N CYS A 235 8.75 -0.32 -8.52
CA CYS A 235 8.02 -1.16 -7.60
C CYS A 235 8.97 -2.11 -6.87
N LEU A 236 8.99 -2.01 -5.54
CA LEU A 236 9.75 -2.93 -4.71
C LEU A 236 8.85 -4.09 -4.32
N ARG A 237 9.35 -5.31 -4.52
CA ARG A 237 8.67 -6.55 -4.19
C ARG A 237 9.40 -7.26 -3.05
N ALA A 238 8.65 -7.79 -2.09
CA ALA A 238 9.15 -8.63 -1.01
C ALA A 238 8.45 -9.98 -0.98
N VAL A 239 9.23 -11.04 -0.83
CA VAL A 239 8.76 -12.41 -0.63
C VAL A 239 9.43 -12.99 0.61
N HIS A 240 8.66 -13.65 1.48
CA HIS A 240 9.20 -14.33 2.64
C HIS A 240 9.21 -15.85 2.42
N SER A 241 10.31 -16.52 2.76
CA SER A 241 10.59 -17.91 2.35
C SER A 241 9.57 -18.96 2.82
N VAL A 242 8.82 -18.67 3.89
CA VAL A 242 7.77 -19.56 4.44
C VAL A 242 6.35 -19.03 4.23
N SER A 243 6.16 -17.84 3.64
CA SER A 243 4.81 -17.38 3.28
C SER A 243 4.53 -17.71 1.82
N ALA A 244 3.80 -18.80 1.56
CA ALA A 244 3.27 -19.11 0.22
C ALA A 244 2.23 -18.08 -0.29
N SER A 245 1.86 -17.11 0.55
CA SER A 245 0.94 -16.04 0.17
C SER A 245 1.61 -15.06 -0.78
N SER A 246 0.83 -14.55 -1.74
CA SER A 246 1.15 -13.50 -2.71
C SER A 246 2.17 -12.48 -2.20
N PRO A 247 3.10 -12.02 -3.07
CA PRO A 247 4.16 -11.12 -2.67
C PRO A 247 3.61 -9.84 -2.03
N TRP A 248 4.46 -9.19 -1.26
CA TRP A 248 4.22 -7.83 -0.82
C TRP A 248 4.93 -6.87 -1.76
N MET A 249 4.42 -5.66 -1.84
CA MET A 249 5.05 -4.61 -2.62
C MET A 249 4.89 -3.23 -1.98
N ILE A 250 5.76 -2.31 -2.39
CA ILE A 250 5.67 -0.89 -2.11
C ILE A 250 6.13 -0.10 -3.34
N ARG A 251 5.50 1.05 -3.57
CA ARG A 251 5.80 2.00 -4.65
C ARG A 251 6.19 3.35 -4.03
N PRO A 252 6.79 4.29 -4.78
CA PRO A 252 7.11 5.63 -4.30
C PRO A 252 5.97 6.25 -3.49
N GLY A 253 6.26 6.77 -2.29
CA GLY A 253 5.28 7.40 -1.39
C GLY A 253 4.10 6.52 -0.92
N GLY A 254 4.05 5.25 -1.30
CA GLY A 254 2.98 4.32 -0.94
C GLY A 254 3.21 3.60 0.39
N SER A 255 2.28 2.70 0.72
CA SER A 255 2.40 1.80 1.88
C SER A 255 2.62 0.36 1.45
N ALA A 256 3.31 -0.42 2.29
CA ALA A 256 3.56 -1.83 2.01
C ALA A 256 2.25 -2.64 2.07
N ARG A 257 1.91 -3.28 0.96
CA ARG A 257 0.66 -4.04 0.78
C ARG A 257 0.91 -5.37 0.08
N LYS A 258 -0.05 -6.30 0.17
CA LYS A 258 -0.01 -7.52 -0.65
C LYS A 258 -0.38 -7.17 -2.09
N GLY A 259 0.36 -7.73 -3.05
CA GLY A 259 0.15 -7.47 -4.46
C GLY A 259 1.40 -7.77 -5.28
N ASN A 260 1.20 -7.85 -6.59
CA ASN A 260 2.30 -7.91 -7.54
C ASN A 260 2.64 -6.50 -8.01
N CYS A 261 3.94 -6.25 -8.10
CA CYS A 261 4.46 -5.38 -9.15
C CYS A 261 4.16 -6.07 -10.49
#